data_AF-A0A353FHF2-F1
#
_entry.id   AF-A0A353FHF2-F1
#
_cell.length_a   1.000
_cell.length_b   1.000
_cell.length_c   1.000
_cell.angle_alpha   90.00
_cell.angle_beta   90.00
_cell.angle_gamma   90.00
#
_symmetry.space_group_name_H-M   'P 1'
#
loop_
_entity.id
_entity.type
_entity.pdbx_description
1 polymer ?
#
loop_
_entity_poly.entity_id
_entity_poly.type
_entity_poly.pdbx_seq_one_letter_code
_entity_poly.pdbx_strand_id
1 'polypeptide(L)' 'MGQVKDLIGKYAAGTEVYALVAPNLKLVIRRYIDRVYYCRIPGKPEHKELVYFEREIRPVNDDTVTAT' A
#
# COMPACT_ATOMS: atom_id res chain seq x y z
N MET A 1 22.46 -12.95 -14.08
CA MET A 1 21.04 -12.66 -13.78
C MET A 1 20.93 -11.19 -13.47
N GLY A 2 20.29 -10.43 -14.37
CA GLY A 2 20.23 -8.97 -14.29
C GLY A 2 19.49 -8.54 -13.05
N GLN A 3 20.16 -7.76 -12.20
CA GLN A 3 19.54 -7.04 -11.10
C GLN A 3 18.54 -6.07 -11.74
N VAL A 4 17.26 -6.44 -11.73
CA VAL A 4 16.17 -5.53 -12.07
C VAL A 4 16.18 -4.47 -10.99
N LYS A 5 16.83 -3.35 -11.29
CA LYS A 5 16.91 -2.15 -10.47
C LYS A 5 15.51 -1.57 -10.42
N ASP A 6 14.76 -2.15 -9.49
CA ASP A 6 13.68 -1.59 -8.71
C ASP A 6 13.22 -0.24 -9.29
N LEU A 7 12.06 -0.24 -9.93
CA LEU A 7 11.26 0.98 -10.00
C LEU A 7 10.84 1.25 -8.55
N ILE A 8 11.71 1.89 -7.76
CA ILE A 8 11.54 2.01 -6.30
C ILE A 8 10.39 2.98 -6.05
N GLY A 9 9.18 2.45 -5.96
CA GLY A 9 8.12 3.14 -5.23
C GLY A 9 8.58 3.34 -3.78
N LYS A 10 8.21 4.45 -3.16
CA LYS A 10 8.38 4.75 -1.73
C LYS A 10 8.04 3.57 -0.78
N TYR A 11 7.16 2.67 -1.19
CA TYR A 11 6.76 1.52 -0.38
C TYR A 11 7.03 0.18 -1.09
N ALA A 12 7.48 -0.81 -0.32
CA ALA A 12 7.79 -2.14 -0.83
C ALA A 12 6.55 -3.05 -0.92
N ALA A 13 6.64 -4.13 -1.69
CA ALA A 13 5.66 -5.19 -1.65
C ALA A 13 5.62 -5.82 -0.25
N GLY A 14 4.41 -6.05 0.27
CA GLY A 14 4.15 -6.49 1.64
C GLY A 14 3.91 -5.36 2.63
N THR A 15 4.23 -4.10 2.28
CA THR A 15 3.99 -2.96 3.18
C THR A 15 2.49 -2.70 3.35
N GLU A 16 2.07 -2.51 4.59
CA GLU A 16 0.73 -2.07 4.95
C GLU A 16 0.63 -0.55 4.83
N VAL A 17 -0.42 -0.09 4.15
CA VAL A 17 -0.74 1.32 3.95
C VAL A 17 -2.25 1.53 4.12
N TYR A 18 -2.67 2.77 4.31
CA TYR A 18 -4.08 3.16 4.32
C TYR A 18 -4.36 4.10 3.16
N ALA A 19 -5.56 3.99 2.58
CA ALA A 19 -6.03 4.97 1.61
C ALA A 19 -6.33 6.31 2.31
N LEU A 20 -5.91 7.42 1.72
CA LEU A 20 -6.24 8.76 2.23
C LEU A 20 -7.72 9.09 2.07
N VAL A 21 -8.34 8.65 0.96
CA VAL A 21 -9.78 8.83 0.71
C VAL A 21 -10.64 8.02 1.70
N ALA A 22 -10.11 6.92 2.21
CA ALA A 22 -10.78 6.02 3.14
C ALA A 22 -9.79 5.58 4.23
N PRO A 23 -9.62 6.38 5.30
CA PRO A 23 -8.60 6.12 6.32
C PRO A 23 -8.81 4.79 7.07
N ASN A 24 -10.02 4.23 7.03
CA ASN A 24 -10.36 2.92 7.61
C ASN A 24 -10.03 1.75 6.66
N LEU A 25 -9.66 2.02 5.41
CA LEU A 25 -9.35 0.99 4.43
C LEU A 25 -7.85 0.64 4.51
N LYS A 26 -7.57 -0.48 5.18
CA LYS A 26 -6.23 -1.07 5.22
C LYS A 26 -5.92 -1.78 3.90
N LEU A 27 -4.72 -1.57 3.41
CA LEU A 27 -4.23 -2.05 2.12
C LEU A 27 -2.84 -2.65 2.27
N VAL A 28 -2.55 -3.70 1.53
CA VAL A 28 -1.22 -4.33 1.47
C VAL A 28 -0.70 -4.20 0.05
N ILE A 29 0.47 -3.57 -0.09
CA ILE A 29 1.10 -3.38 -1.40
C ILE A 29 1.57 -4.72 -1.94
N ARG A 30 1.27 -5.00 -3.20
CA ARG A 30 1.67 -6.21 -3.92
C ARG A 30 2.79 -5.95 -4.90
N ARG A 31 2.68 -4.84 -5.63
CA ARG A 31 3.63 -4.44 -6.68
C ARG A 31 3.45 -2.97 -6.98
N TYR A 32 4.52 -2.35 -7.45
CA TYR A 32 4.53 -0.99 -7.97
C TYR A 32 4.88 -1.07 -9.45
N ILE A 33 3.96 -0.65 -10.32
CA ILE A 33 4.11 -0.68 -11.77
C ILE A 33 3.59 0.65 -12.28
N ASP A 34 4.26 1.27 -13.24
CA ASP A 34 3.78 2.49 -13.91
C ASP A 34 3.36 3.62 -12.94
N ARG A 35 4.16 3.82 -11.87
CA ARG A 35 3.89 4.81 -10.80
C ARG A 35 2.61 4.60 -9.99
N VAL A 36 1.97 3.45 -10.12
CA VAL A 36 0.81 3.06 -9.32
C VAL A 36 1.11 1.85 -8.44
N TYR A 37 0.58 1.90 -7.22
CA TYR A 37 0.63 0.79 -6.28
C TYR A 37 -0.59 -0.09 -6.47
N TYR A 38 -0.34 -1.36 -6.74
CA TYR A 38 -1.35 -2.40 -6.70
C TYR A 38 -1.41 -2.93 -5.28
N CYS A 39 -2.58 -2.75 -4.67
CA CYS A 39 -2.85 -3.05 -3.29
C CYS A 39 -3.95 -4.12 -3.18
N ARG A 40 -3.90 -4.92 -2.13
CA ARG A 40 -5.00 -5.84 -1.76
C ARG A 40 -5.52 -5.54 -0.37
N ILE A 41 -6.76 -5.92 -0.10
CA ILE A 41 -7.35 -5.81 1.23
C ILE A 41 -6.90 -7.03 2.06
N PRO A 42 -6.31 -6.84 3.24
CA PRO A 42 -5.95 -7.97 4.11
C PRO A 42 -7.21 -8.74 4.53
N GLY A 43 -7.15 -10.07 4.46
CA GLY A 43 -8.28 -10.95 4.80
C GLY A 43 -9.29 -11.19 3.68
N LYS A 44 -9.19 -10.51 2.54
CA LYS A 44 -10.03 -10.77 1.35
C LYS A 44 -9.16 -10.97 0.09
N PRO A 45 -8.49 -12.13 -0.05
CA PRO A 45 -7.62 -12.41 -1.19
C PRO A 45 -8.37 -12.52 -2.52
N GLU A 46 -9.68 -12.79 -2.50
CA GLU A 46 -10.55 -12.90 -3.68
C GLU A 46 -11.07 -11.53 -4.17
N HIS A 47 -10.85 -10.46 -3.40
CA HIS A 47 -11.24 -9.13 -3.82
C HIS A 47 -10.30 -8.58 -4.89
N LYS A 48 -10.87 -7.83 -5.84
CA LYS A 48 -10.14 -7.17 -6.93
C LYS A 48 -9.01 -6.31 -6.37
N GLU A 49 -7.83 -6.39 -7.00
CA GLU A 49 -6.70 -5.51 -6.66
C GLU A 49 -7.12 -4.05 -6.81
N LEU A 50 -6.87 -3.25 -5.77
CA LEU A 50 -7.13 -1.83 -5.76
C LEU A 50 -5.86 -1.10 -6.20
N VAL A 51 -6.02 -0.06 -7.00
CA VAL A 51 -4.90 0.69 -7.56
C VAL A 51 -4.91 2.08 -6.94
N TYR A 52 -3.77 2.51 -6.42
CA TYR A 52 -3.61 3.82 -5.81
C TYR A 52 -2.32 4.50 -6.25
N PHE A 53 -2.35 5.82 -6.37
CA PHE A 53 -1.14 6.61 -6.52
C PHE A 53 -0.43 6.76 -5.17
N GLU A 54 0.88 7.02 -5.21
CA GLU A 54 1.69 7.28 -4.00
C GLU A 54 1.07 8.36 -3.10
N ARG A 55 0.55 9.42 -3.71
CA ARG A 55 -0.09 10.56 -3.03
C ARG A 55 -1.46 10.24 -2.42
N GLU A 56 -2.03 9.08 -2.71
CA GLU A 56 -3.35 8.65 -2.22
C GLU A 56 -3.24 7.63 -1.10
N ILE A 57 -2.03 7.19 -0.76
CA ILE A 57 -1.77 6.24 0.31
C ILE A 57 -0.86 6.85 1.36
N ARG A 58 -1.12 6.49 2.62
CA ARG A 58 -0.26 6.84 3.75
C ARG A 58 0.26 5.57 4.43
N PRO A 59 1.49 5.60 4.99
CA PRO A 59 1.97 4.49 5.79
C PRO A 59 1.06 4.30 7.02
N VAL A 60 1.04 3.08 7.54
CA VAL A 60 0.58 2.83 8.91
C VAL A 60 1.63 3.45 9.83
N ASN A 61 1.52 4.74 10.12
CA ASN A 61 2.26 5.28 11.25
C ASN A 61 1.64 4.68 12.52
N ASP A 62 2.49 4.09 13.35
CA ASP A 62 2.16 3.54 14.68
C ASP A 62 1.78 4.64 15.69
N ASP A 63 1.19 5.75 15.24
CA ASP A 63 0.61 6.78 16.09
C ASP A 63 -0.78 6.32 16.54
N THR A 64 -0.89 5.13 17.13
CA THR A 64 -1.91 4.92 18.15
C THR A 64 -1.42 5.65 19.40
N VAL A 65 -1.54 6.98 19.40
CA VAL A 65 -1.72 7.69 20.65
C VAL A 65 -3.07 7.23 21.18
N THR A 66 -3.01 6.24 22.07
CA THR A 66 -4.07 5.92 23.02
C THR A 66 -4.35 7.19 23.83
N ALA A 67 -5.27 8.02 23.32
CA ALA A 67 -5.96 9.02 24.10
C ALA A 67 -7.36 8.49 24.37
N THR A 68 -7.55 8.08 25.62
CA THR A 68 -8.79 7.89 26.41
C THR A 68 -8.96 6.47 26.91
#